data_AF-A0A7X7PJP6-F1
#
_entry.id   AF-A0A7X7PJP6-F1
#
_cell.length_a   1.000
_cell.length_b   1.000
_cell.length_c   1.000
_cell.angle_alpha   90.00
_cell.angle_beta   90.00
_cell.angle_gamma   90.00
#
_symmetry.space_group_name_H-M   'P 1'
#
loop_
_entity.id
_entity.type
_entity.pdbx_description
1 polymer ?
#
loop_
_entity_poly.entity_id
_entity_poly.type
_entity_poly.pdbx_seq_one_letter_code
_entity_poly.pdbx_strand_id
1 'polypeptide(L)'
;MSRADRARFIDMQWRIYADDPNWVPPLRMAVRDLLNPSRHPFHQHAEVQCFLALRDGDVVGRICAVVNHRSNEFHDERVGTFGLFETIDDEDVARVLLDTAAGWLRERGMHVMRG
;
A
#
# COMPACT_ATOMS: atom_id res chain seq x y z
N MET A 1 9.30 0.33 7.77
CA MET A 1 9.84 1.00 6.56
C MET A 1 10.62 2.25 6.97
N SER A 2 11.83 2.44 6.42
CA SER A 2 12.66 3.62 6.74
C SER A 2 12.07 4.92 6.18
N ARG A 3 12.62 6.09 6.57
CA ARG A 3 12.22 7.38 5.99
C ARG A 3 12.52 7.45 4.48
N ALA A 4 13.65 6.89 4.06
CA ALA A 4 14.05 6.84 2.66
C ALA A 4 13.09 5.95 1.84
N ASP A 5 12.78 4.75 2.33
CA ASP A 5 11.84 3.85 1.67
C ASP A 5 10.44 4.44 1.59
N ARG A 6 10.00 5.20 2.60
CA ARG A 6 8.73 5.91 2.55
C ARG A 6 8.69 6.98 1.44
N ALA A 7 9.79 7.69 1.22
CA ALA A 7 9.89 8.62 0.10
C ALA A 7 9.78 7.86 -1.23
N ARG A 8 10.55 6.78 -1.39
CA ARG A 8 10.50 5.90 -2.58
C ARG A 8 9.09 5.35 -2.85
N PHE A 9 8.38 4.95 -1.79
CA PHE A 9 7.00 4.50 -1.87
C PHE A 9 6.07 5.58 -2.42
N ILE A 10 6.18 6.82 -1.93
CA ILE A 10 5.35 7.94 -2.38
C ILE A 10 5.69 8.30 -3.83
N ASP A 11 6.98 8.43 -4.13
CA ASP A 11 7.49 8.93 -5.41
C ASP A 11 7.26 7.97 -6.58
N MET A 12 7.00 6.69 -6.32
CA MET A 12 6.80 5.69 -7.36
C MET A 12 5.73 6.06 -8.42
N GLN A 13 4.62 6.70 -8.02
CA GLN A 13 3.60 7.14 -8.97
C GLN A 13 4.14 8.14 -9.99
N TRP A 14 5.07 9.01 -9.59
CA TRP A 14 5.70 9.96 -10.50
C TRP A 14 6.62 9.30 -11.52
N ARG A 15 7.09 8.07 -11.25
CA ARG A 15 7.85 7.28 -12.22
C ARG A 15 6.90 6.57 -13.20
N ILE A 16 5.81 5.99 -12.71
CA ILE A 16 4.86 5.23 -13.54
C ILE A 16 4.09 6.15 -14.49
N TYR A 17 3.59 7.26 -13.96
CA TYR A 17 2.71 8.16 -14.70
C TYR A 17 3.46 9.38 -15.28
N ALA A 18 4.79 9.32 -15.38
CA ALA A 18 5.62 10.45 -15.82
C ALA A 18 5.19 11.00 -17.19
N ASP A 19 4.79 10.11 -18.09
CA ASP A 19 4.42 10.42 -19.48
C ASP A 19 2.90 10.40 -19.72
N ASP A 20 2.08 10.26 -18.68
CA ASP A 20 0.62 10.30 -18.81
C ASP A 20 0.11 11.75 -18.76
N PRO A 21 -0.36 12.32 -19.88
CA PRO A 21 -0.82 13.72 -19.92
C PRO A 21 -2.11 13.95 -19.13
N ASN A 22 -2.85 12.89 -18.76
CA ASN A 22 -4.10 12.98 -18.01
C ASN A 22 -3.92 12.73 -16.51
N TRP A 23 -2.70 12.39 -16.07
CA TRP A 23 -2.46 12.08 -14.68
C TRP A 23 -2.40 13.35 -13.83
N VAL A 24 -3.25 13.40 -12.79
CA VAL A 24 -3.24 14.47 -11.79
C VAL A 24 -2.57 13.96 -10.52
N PRO A 25 -1.30 14.32 -10.25
CA PRO A 25 -0.57 13.79 -9.12
C PRO A 25 -1.16 14.24 -7.78
N PRO A 26 -1.27 13.35 -6.78
CA PRO A 26 -1.64 13.77 -5.43
C PRO A 26 -0.53 14.64 -4.82
N LEU A 27 -0.89 15.52 -3.88
CA LEU A 27 0.11 16.25 -3.11
C LEU A 27 0.96 15.27 -2.28
N ARG A 28 2.28 15.22 -2.52
CA ARG A 28 3.22 14.36 -1.76
C ARG A 28 3.04 14.48 -0.24
N MET A 29 2.80 15.71 0.24
CA MET A 29 2.56 15.97 1.66
C MET A 29 1.31 15.26 2.18
N ALA A 30 0.22 15.22 1.40
CA ALA A 30 -1.01 14.54 1.80
C ALA A 30 -0.80 13.02 1.89
N VAL A 31 -0.11 12.42 0.91
CA VAL A 31 0.22 10.98 0.95
C VAL A 31 1.16 10.66 2.13
N ARG A 32 2.14 11.53 2.40
CA ARG A 32 3.02 11.38 3.57
C ARG A 32 2.25 11.40 4.87
N ASP A 33 1.27 12.29 4.99
CA ASP A 33 0.47 12.45 6.19
C ASP A 33 -0.49 11.26 6.37
N LEU A 34 -1.14 10.80 5.29
CA LEU A 34 -1.94 9.57 5.26
C LEU A 34 -1.15 8.35 5.79
N LEU A 35 0.10 8.19 5.36
CA LEU A 35 0.96 7.08 5.74
C LEU A 35 1.63 7.25 7.11
N ASN A 36 1.42 8.37 7.81
CA ASN A 36 2.08 8.65 9.09
C ASN A 36 1.15 8.32 10.28
N PRO A 37 1.48 7.27 11.08
CA PRO A 37 0.67 6.89 12.23
C PRO A 37 0.54 7.97 13.30
N SER A 38 1.51 8.90 13.41
CA SER A 38 1.43 10.00 14.38
C SER A 38 0.59 11.18 13.91
N ARG A 39 0.24 11.25 12.62
CA ARG A 39 -0.54 12.36 12.04
C ARG A 39 -1.94 11.97 11.61
N HIS A 40 -2.16 10.71 11.22
CA HIS A 40 -3.44 10.29 10.65
C HIS A 40 -4.20 9.36 11.61
N PRO A 41 -5.40 9.74 12.09
CA PRO A 41 -6.12 9.01 13.15
C PRO A 41 -6.59 7.61 12.74
N PHE A 42 -6.63 7.30 11.44
CA PHE A 42 -6.93 5.96 10.93
C PHE A 42 -6.03 4.87 11.55
N HIS A 43 -4.74 5.17 11.76
CA HIS A 43 -3.79 4.20 12.33
C HIS A 43 -4.05 3.87 13.81
N GLN A 44 -4.97 4.59 14.48
CA GLN A 44 -5.35 4.26 15.87
C GLN A 44 -6.20 2.99 15.96
N HIS A 45 -6.85 2.60 14.86
CA HIS A 45 -7.77 1.47 14.79
C HIS A 45 -7.57 0.60 13.55
N ALA A 46 -6.51 0.87 12.79
CA ALA A 46 -6.15 0.10 11.62
C ALA A 46 -4.66 -0.22 11.65
N GLU A 47 -4.32 -1.44 11.27
CA GLU A 47 -2.94 -1.83 10.97
C GLU A 47 -2.69 -1.59 9.49
N VAL A 48 -1.64 -0.84 9.17
CA VAL A 48 -1.26 -0.53 7.79
C VAL A 48 0.19 -0.96 7.59
N GLN A 49 0.42 -1.82 6.60
CA GLN A 49 1.76 -2.21 6.19
C GLN A 49 1.94 -1.92 4.71
N CYS A 50 2.99 -1.17 4.39
CA CYS A 50 3.36 -0.88 3.01
C CYS A 50 4.61 -1.67 2.62
N PHE A 51 4.63 -2.15 1.39
CA PHE A 51 5.69 -2.96 0.81
C PHE A 51 6.19 -2.32 -0.49
N LEU A 52 7.47 -2.56 -0.79
CA LEU A 52 8.13 -2.19 -2.04
C LEU A 52 8.66 -3.46 -2.69
N ALA A 53 8.41 -3.63 -3.98
CA ALA A 53 9.12 -4.59 -4.80
C ALA A 53 10.39 -3.93 -5.35
N LEU A 54 11.52 -4.61 -5.18
CA LEU A 54 12.82 -4.15 -5.64
C LEU A 54 13.38 -5.11 -6.70
N ARG A 55 13.89 -4.56 -7.80
CA ARG A 55 14.66 -5.29 -8.82
C ARG A 55 15.92 -4.50 -9.11
N ASP A 56 17.08 -5.13 -8.94
CA ASP A 56 18.39 -4.48 -9.15
C ASP A 56 18.59 -3.16 -8.37
N GLY A 57 17.99 -3.07 -7.17
CA GLY A 57 18.04 -1.89 -6.31
C GLY A 57 16.97 -0.84 -6.62
N ASP A 58 16.28 -0.94 -7.75
CA ASP A 58 15.22 -0.04 -8.18
C ASP A 58 13.85 -0.44 -7.63
N VAL A 59 13.00 0.55 -7.33
CA VAL A 59 11.59 0.28 -7.04
C VAL A 59 10.86 -0.01 -8.34
N VAL A 60 10.27 -1.20 -8.42
CA VAL A 60 9.46 -1.65 -9.56
C VAL A 60 7.99 -1.87 -9.18
N GLY A 61 7.67 -1.82 -7.89
CA GLY A 61 6.33 -2.10 -7.38
C GLY A 61 6.10 -1.55 -5.99
N ARG A 62 4.85 -1.23 -5.64
CA ARG A 62 4.44 -0.92 -4.27
C ARG A 62 3.01 -1.40 -3.99
N ILE A 63 2.71 -1.67 -2.72
CA ILE A 63 1.36 -1.98 -2.23
C ILE A 63 1.26 -1.64 -0.76
N CYS A 64 0.09 -1.24 -0.26
CA CYS A 64 -0.22 -1.28 1.17
C CYS A 64 -1.31 -2.31 1.45
N ALA A 65 -1.12 -3.09 2.50
CA ALA A 65 -2.10 -3.98 3.11
C ALA A 65 -2.64 -3.33 4.40
N VAL A 66 -3.93 -3.48 4.64
CA VAL A 66 -4.66 -2.79 5.71
C VAL A 66 -5.60 -3.76 6.41
N VAL A 67 -5.58 -3.77 7.74
CA VAL A 67 -6.64 -4.35 8.57
C VAL A 67 -7.34 -3.20 9.28
N ASN A 68 -8.63 -3.00 9.01
CA ASN A 68 -9.45 -2.03 9.72
C ASN A 68 -10.28 -2.76 10.79
N HIS A 69 -9.80 -2.72 12.04
CA HIS A 69 -10.43 -3.45 13.14
C HIS A 69 -11.85 -2.98 13.42
N ARG A 70 -12.11 -1.66 13.33
CA ARG A 70 -13.45 -1.09 13.54
C ARG A 70 -14.44 -1.51 12.47
N SER A 71 -14.00 -1.56 11.22
CA SER A 71 -14.86 -2.00 10.11
C SER A 71 -15.19 -3.48 10.25
N ASN A 72 -14.19 -4.31 10.57
CA ASN A 72 -14.38 -5.74 10.82
C ASN A 72 -15.31 -6.00 12.03
N GLU A 73 -15.16 -5.25 13.13
CA GLU A 73 -16.05 -5.34 14.29
C GLU A 73 -17.49 -4.93 13.95
N PHE A 74 -17.66 -3.83 13.21
CA PHE A 74 -18.99 -3.32 12.86
C PHE A 74 -19.75 -4.23 11.90
N HIS A 75 -19.04 -4.90 10.97
CA HIS A 75 -19.66 -5.78 9.98
C HIS A 75 -19.62 -7.28 10.34
N ASP A 76 -19.00 -7.64 11.47
CA ASP A 76 -18.72 -9.03 11.86
C ASP A 76 -17.98 -9.80 10.73
N GLU A 77 -16.93 -9.16 10.20
CA GLU A 77 -16.13 -9.67 9.08
C GLU A 77 -14.67 -9.88 9.46
N ARG A 78 -13.96 -10.69 8.66
CA ARG A 78 -12.50 -10.89 8.72
C ARG A 78 -11.86 -10.52 7.40
N VAL A 79 -11.99 -9.24 7.05
CA VAL A 79 -11.57 -8.70 5.77
C VAL A 79 -10.36 -7.81 5.92
N GLY A 80 -9.35 -8.08 5.12
CA GLY A 80 -8.25 -7.18 4.85
C GLY A 80 -8.49 -6.41 3.56
N THR A 81 -7.91 -5.23 3.44
CA THR A 81 -7.90 -4.46 2.20
C THR A 81 -6.48 -4.23 1.71
N PHE A 82 -6.30 -4.13 0.40
CA PHE A 82 -5.10 -3.58 -0.19
C PHE A 82 -5.40 -2.29 -0.94
N GLY A 83 -4.39 -1.45 -1.12
CA GLY A 83 -4.51 -0.19 -1.82
C GLY A 83 -3.15 0.45 -2.04
N LEU A 84 -3.12 1.63 -2.66
CA LEU A 84 -1.88 2.28 -3.10
C LEU A 84 -0.98 1.33 -3.91
N PHE A 85 -1.61 0.44 -4.67
CA PHE A 85 -0.97 -0.58 -5.48
C PHE A 85 -0.53 0.02 -6.80
N GLU A 86 0.76 -0.08 -7.10
CA GLU A 86 1.33 0.37 -8.37
C GLU A 86 2.44 -0.59 -8.77
N THR A 87 2.55 -0.90 -10.06
CA THR A 87 3.66 -1.67 -10.61
C THR A 87 4.09 -1.10 -11.95
N ILE A 88 5.33 -1.37 -12.35
CA ILE A 88 5.63 -1.38 -13.78
C ILE A 88 4.74 -2.41 -14.50
N ASP A 89 4.65 -2.33 -15.82
CA ASP A 89 3.86 -3.27 -16.64
C ASP A 89 4.55 -4.65 -16.68
N ASP A 90 4.43 -5.38 -15.58
CA ASP A 90 5.09 -6.66 -15.30
C ASP A 90 4.20 -7.48 -14.35
N GLU A 91 3.65 -8.57 -14.87
CA GLU A 91 2.73 -9.45 -14.14
C GLU A 91 3.38 -10.10 -12.92
N ASP A 92 4.67 -10.43 -12.98
CA ASP A 92 5.37 -11.09 -11.88
C ASP A 92 5.53 -10.13 -10.70
N VAL A 93 5.79 -8.85 -10.97
CA VAL A 93 5.83 -7.81 -9.93
C VAL A 93 4.47 -7.67 -9.26
N ALA A 94 3.38 -7.63 -10.06
CA ALA A 94 2.02 -7.54 -9.55
C ALA A 94 1.67 -8.74 -8.66
N ARG A 95 1.95 -9.95 -9.14
CA ARG A 95 1.70 -11.20 -8.41
C ARG A 95 2.44 -11.23 -7.08
N VAL A 96 3.75 -10.95 -7.07
CA VAL A 96 4.56 -10.96 -5.84
C VAL A 96 4.04 -9.97 -4.80
N LEU A 97 3.63 -8.76 -5.21
CA LEU A 97 3.09 -7.78 -4.28
C LEU A 97 1.74 -8.17 -3.71
N LEU A 98 0.82 -8.65 -4.55
CA LEU A 98 -0.49 -9.11 -4.12
C LEU A 98 -0.37 -10.32 -3.18
N ASP A 99 0.51 -11.27 -3.49
CA ASP A 99 0.79 -12.42 -2.63
C ASP A 99 1.40 -11.99 -1.29
N THR A 100 2.31 -11.01 -1.31
CA THR A 100 2.92 -10.45 -0.09
C THR A 100 1.86 -9.76 0.79
N ALA A 101 1.00 -8.93 0.20
CA ALA A 101 -0.10 -8.29 0.93
C ALA A 101 -1.08 -9.33 1.50
N ALA A 102 -1.48 -10.31 0.69
CA ALA A 102 -2.38 -11.37 1.11
C ALA A 102 -1.78 -12.23 2.22
N GLY A 103 -0.49 -12.56 2.15
CA GLY A 103 0.24 -13.27 3.20
C GLY A 103 0.22 -12.51 4.53
N TRP A 104 0.56 -11.22 4.51
CA TRP A 104 0.54 -10.36 5.69
C TRP A 104 -0.85 -10.22 6.33
N LEU A 105 -1.91 -10.20 5.50
CA LEU A 105 -3.30 -10.18 5.97
C LEU A 105 -3.74 -11.51 6.59
N ARG A 106 -3.32 -12.64 6.00
CA ARG A 106 -3.60 -13.98 6.54
C ARG A 106 -2.96 -14.18 7.92
N GLU A 107 -1.72 -13.69 8.11
CA GLU A 107 -1.04 -13.70 9.41
C GLU A 107 -1.81 -12.93 10.50
N ARG A 108 -2.67 -11.99 10.10
CA ARG A 108 -3.57 -11.20 10.99
C ARG A 108 -4.97 -11.79 11.10
N GLY A 109 -5.18 -12.99 10.58
CA GLY A 109 -6.46 -13.69 10.68
C GLY A 109 -7.55 -13.15 9.74
N MET A 110 -7.17 -12.41 8.69
CA MET A 110 -8.10 -12.04 7.62
C MET A 110 -8.26 -13.21 6.64
N HIS A 111 -9.49 -13.47 6.20
CA HIS A 111 -9.81 -14.57 5.28
C HIS A 111 -10.08 -14.08 3.85
N VAL A 112 -10.42 -12.80 3.70
CA VAL A 112 -10.71 -12.17 2.41
C VAL A 112 -9.80 -10.95 2.27
N MET A 113 -9.26 -10.74 1.07
CA MET A 113 -8.57 -9.51 0.69
C MET A 113 -9.41 -8.78 -0.37
N ARG A 114 -9.75 -7.51 -0.12
CA ARG A 114 -10.49 -6.63 -1.04
C ARG A 114 -9.59 -5.47 -1.50
N GLY A 115 -9.81 -4.93 -2.71
CA GLY A 115 -9.08 -3.77 -3.22
C GLY A 115 -9.91 -3.02 -4.25
#